data_AF-A0AA41WU03-F1
#
_entry.id   AF-A0AA41WU03-F1
#
_cell.length_a   1.000
_cell.length_b   1.000
_cell.length_c   1.000
_cell.angle_alpha   90.00
_cell.angle_beta   90.00
_cell.angle_gamma   90.00
#
_symmetry.space_group_name_H-M   'P 1'
#
loop_
_entity.id
_entity.type
_entity.pdbx_description
1 polymer ?
#
loop_
_entity_poly.entity_id
_entity_poly.type
_entity_poly.pdbx_seq_one_letter_code
_entity_poly.pdbx_strand_id
1 'polypeptide(L)' 'MAGLGIAAVPAFISTELVAQGALIPVLSDYRLAAGSLYAIYPPGRHLSHRVRVFIDFLVERFALPKPT' A
#
# COMPACT_ATOMS: atom_id res chain seq x y z
N MET A 1 14.73 11.97 5.68
CA MET A 1 13.72 12.84 5.01
C MET A 1 14.19 14.28 5.06
N ALA A 2 13.82 15.12 4.08
CA ALA A 2 14.34 16.48 3.93
C ALA A 2 13.50 17.58 4.62
N GLY A 3 12.42 17.22 5.32
CA GLY A 3 11.61 18.19 6.09
C GLY A 3 10.83 19.20 5.25
N LEU A 4 10.43 18.84 4.02
CA LEU A 4 9.83 19.76 3.05
C LEU A 4 8.33 20.05 3.27
N GLY A 5 7.68 19.43 4.25
CA GLY A 5 6.26 19.67 4.57
C GLY A 5 5.49 18.42 4.98
N ILE A 6 4.16 18.47 4.77
CA ILE A 6 3.20 17.41 5.11
C ILE A 6 2.79 16.67 3.84
N ALA A 7 2.67 15.34 3.92
CA ALA A 7 2.21 14.51 2.81
C ALA A 7 1.26 13.41 3.29
N ALA A 8 0.27 13.08 2.45
CA ALA A 8 -0.55 11.89 2.60
C ALA A 8 0.12 10.72 1.90
N VAL A 9 0.59 9.73 2.65
CA VAL A 9 1.30 8.56 2.13
C VAL A 9 0.66 7.27 2.62
N PRO A 10 0.70 6.17 1.83
CA PRO A 10 0.20 4.89 2.28
C PRO A 10 0.91 4.35 3.52
N ALA A 11 0.14 3.76 4.44
CA ALA A 11 0.65 3.24 5.70
C ALA A 11 1.80 2.22 5.51
N PHE A 12 1.70 1.34 4.50
CA PHE A 12 2.74 0.32 4.25
C PHE A 12 4.13 0.89 3.92
N ILE A 13 4.22 2.18 3.59
CA ILE A 13 5.49 2.90 3.37
C ILE A 13 5.89 3.70 4.62
N SER A 14 4.93 4.28 5.34
CA SER A 14 5.20 5.21 6.42
C SER A 14 5.28 4.59 7.82
N THR A 15 4.71 3.40 8.05
CA THR A 15 4.63 2.78 9.39
C THR A 15 6.00 2.68 10.08
N GLU A 16 7.02 2.21 9.36
CA GLU A 16 8.37 2.06 9.92
C GLU A 16 9.00 3.43 10.22
N LEU A 17 8.81 4.41 9.34
CA LEU A 17 9.34 5.76 9.54
C LEU A 17 8.68 6.47 10.73
N VAL A 18 7.40 6.20 10.98
CA VAL A 18 6.68 6.67 12.17
C VAL A 18 7.22 5.99 13.42
N ALA A 19 7.41 4.66 13.38
CA ALA A 19 7.97 3.91 14.50
C ALA A 19 9.40 4.38 14.89
N GLN A 20 10.20 4.77 13.89
CA GLN A 20 11.54 5.33 14.08
C GLN A 20 11.54 6.81 14.50
N GLY A 21 10.37 7.47 14.58
CA GLY A 21 10.27 8.90 14.89
C GLY A 21 10.73 9.82 13.76
N ALA A 22 11.03 9.29 12.57
CA ALA A 22 11.41 10.08 11.41
C ALA A 22 10.21 10.82 10.82
N LEU A 23 9.02 10.22 10.87
CA LEU A 23 7.72 10.84 10.55
C LEU A 23 6.90 11.04 11.82
N ILE A 24 6.10 12.10 11.85
CA ILE A 24 5.12 12.37 12.91
C ILE A 24 3.72 12.35 12.28
N PRO A 25 2.80 11.50 12.75
CA PRO A 25 1.41 11.53 12.33
C PRO A 25 0.75 12.86 12.69
N VAL A 26 0.02 13.44 11.75
CA VAL A 26 -0.74 14.69 11.94
C VAL A 26 -2.17 14.49 11.44
N LEU A 27 -3.11 15.29 11.96
CA LEU A 27 -4.52 15.21 11.60
C LEU A 27 -5.12 13.81 11.83
N SER A 28 -4.71 13.11 12.91
CA SER A 28 -5.10 11.72 13.20
C SER A 28 -6.61 11.52 13.38
N ASP A 29 -7.36 12.58 13.64
CA ASP A 29 -8.83 12.57 13.73
C ASP A 29 -9.51 12.52 12.35
N TYR A 30 -8.76 12.71 11.26
CA TYR A 30 -9.25 12.73 9.89
C TYR A 30 -8.79 11.47 9.14
N ARG A 31 -9.71 10.82 8.44
CA ARG A 31 -9.41 9.66 7.60
C ARG A 31 -9.48 10.03 6.13
N LEU A 32 -8.42 9.73 5.39
CA LEU A 32 -8.44 9.77 3.94
C LEU A 32 -9.22 8.58 3.40
N ALA A 33 -9.83 8.76 2.23
CA ALA A 33 -10.46 7.66 1.52
C ALA A 33 -9.44 6.55 1.25
N ALA A 34 -9.84 5.30 1.47
CA ALA A 34 -8.98 4.16 1.21
C ALA A 34 -8.63 4.08 -0.29
N GLY A 35 -7.34 4.11 -0.58
CA GLY A 35 -6.83 3.82 -1.92
C GLY A 35 -6.90 2.32 -2.23
N SER A 36 -6.97 1.97 -3.52
CA SER A 36 -6.88 0.59 -3.98
C SER A 36 -5.53 0.30 -4.63
N LEU A 37 -5.00 -0.89 -4.40
CA LEU A 37 -3.78 -1.39 -5.04
C LEU A 37 -4.16 -2.40 -6.14
N TYR A 38 -3.66 -2.20 -7.36
CA TYR A 38 -4.02 -3.02 -8.51
C TYR A 38 -2.78 -3.69 -9.12
N ALA A 39 -2.89 -4.98 -9.43
CA ALA A 39 -1.97 -5.67 -10.31
C ALA A 39 -2.50 -5.61 -11.75
N ILE A 40 -1.77 -4.94 -12.65
CA ILE A 40 -2.16 -4.75 -14.06
C ILE A 40 -1.28 -5.61 -14.95
N TYR A 41 -1.89 -6.36 -15.87
CA TYR A 41 -1.21 -7.22 -16.84
C TYR A 41 -1.93 -7.20 -18.19
N PRO A 42 -1.25 -7.48 -19.31
CA PRO A 42 -1.86 -7.47 -20.63
C PRO A 42 -3.01 -8.49 -20.73
N PRO A 43 -4.10 -8.16 -21.45
CA PRO A 43 -5.14 -9.12 -21.75
C PRO A 43 -4.59 -10.21 -22.69
N GLY A 44 -4.71 -11.47 -22.30
CA GLY A 44 -4.23 -12.61 -23.08
C GLY A 44 -4.92 -13.91 -22.67
N ARG A 45 -5.00 -14.88 -23.59
CA ARG A 45 -5.79 -16.12 -23.39
C ARG A 45 -5.34 -16.96 -22.19
N HIS A 46 -4.04 -16.91 -21.83
CA HIS A 46 -3.48 -17.67 -20.71
C HIS A 46 -2.47 -16.80 -19.95
N LEU A 47 -2.81 -16.45 -18.71
CA LEU A 47 -1.84 -15.87 -17.78
C LEU A 47 -0.81 -16.96 -17.46
N SER A 48 0.48 -16.65 -17.58
CA SER A 48 1.53 -17.63 -17.24
C SER A 48 1.41 -18.03 -15.77
N HIS A 49 1.67 -19.31 -15.46
CA HIS A 49 1.63 -19.81 -14.08
C HIS A 49 2.54 -19.00 -13.14
N ARG A 50 3.71 -18.56 -13.63
CA ARG A 50 4.62 -17.71 -12.85
C ARG A 50 4.00 -16.37 -12.48
N VAL A 51 3.27 -15.75 -13.41
CA VAL A 51 2.58 -14.47 -13.16
C VAL A 51 1.43 -14.68 -12.18
N ARG A 52 0.68 -15.78 -12.30
CA ARG A 52 -0.41 -16.11 -11.37
C ARG A 52 0.09 -16.25 -9.94
N VAL A 53 1.12 -17.08 -9.73
CA VAL A 53 1.73 -17.28 -8.40
C VAL A 53 2.28 -15.97 -7.84
N PHE A 54 2.87 -15.12 -8.67
CA PHE A 54 3.35 -13.80 -8.22
C PHE A 54 2.21 -12.87 -7.79
N ILE A 55 1.09 -12.85 -8.53
CA ILE A 55 -0.10 -12.08 -8.15
C ILE A 55 -0.66 -12.61 -6.82
N ASP A 56 -0.78 -13.93 -6.66
CA ASP A 56 -1.30 -14.54 -5.44
C ASP A 56 -0.42 -14.15 -4.22
N PHE A 57 0.90 -14.18 -4.38
CA PHE A 57 1.85 -13.69 -3.37
C PHE A 57 1.65 -12.20 -3.02
N LEU A 58 1.46 -11.34 -4.02
CA LEU A 58 1.22 -9.91 -3.79
C LEU A 58 -0.11 -9.67 -3.07
N VAL A 59 -1.16 -10.42 -3.43
CA VAL A 59 -2.46 -10.34 -2.75
C VAL A 59 -2.32 -10.74 -1.29
N GLU A 60 -1.63 -11.84 -1.00
CA GLU A 60 -1.38 -12.26 0.39
C GLU A 60 -0.59 -11.21 1.17
N ARG A 61 0.42 -10.61 0.55
CA ARG A 61 1.29 -9.62 1.19
C ARG A 61 0.63 -8.26 1.44
N PHE A 62 -0.26 -7.84 0.55
CA PHE A 62 -0.86 -6.50 0.54
C PHE A 62 -2.37 -6.47 0.75
N ALA A 63 -3.02 -7.62 1.00
CA ALA A 63 -4.43 -7.65 1.40
C ALA A 63 -4.61 -6.80 2.66
N LEU A 64 -5.25 -5.65 2.48
CA LEU A 64 -5.74 -4.88 3.61
C LEU A 64 -6.84 -5.70 4.29
N PRO A 65 -6.89 -5.76 5.64
CA PRO A 65 -8.04 -6.35 6.32
C PRO A 65 -9.31 -5.66 5.82
N LYS A 66 -10.31 -6.47 5.43
CA LYS A 66 -11.56 -5.99 4.87
C LYS A 66 -12.18 -5.00 5.87
N PRO A 67 -12.48 -3.74 5.49
CA PRO A 67 -13.21 -2.86 6.39
C PRO A 67 -14.56 -3.51 6.69
N THR A 68 -14.80 -3.78 7.97
CA THR A 68 -16.08 -4.27 8.49
C THR A 68 -17.07 -3.12 8.56
#